data_AF-A0A529XHW6-F1
#
_entry.id   AF-A0A529XHW6-F1
#
_cell.length_a   1.000
_cell.length_b   1.000
_cell.length_c   1.000
_cell.angle_alpha   90.00
_cell.angle_beta   90.00
_cell.angle_gamma   90.00
#
_symmetry.space_group_name_H-M   'P 1'
#
loop_
_entity.id
_entity.type
_entity.pdbx_description
1 polymer ?
#
loop_
_entity_poly.entity_id
_entity_poly.type
_entity_poly.pdbx_seq_one_letter_code
_entity_poly.pdbx_strand_id
1 'polypeptide(L)' 'MTTADSDKAFKQAEHRRERRAVKARLEFDEEPLPTRAFGNPWASEKDGKQWLTEPSPKLMRK' A
#
# COMPACT_ATOMS: atom_id res chain seq x y z
N MET A 1 12.19 -4.66 -13.17
CA MET A 1 12.16 -5.77 -12.19
C MET A 1 11.97 -5.17 -10.82
N THR A 2 11.06 -5.73 -10.03
CA THR A 2 10.72 -5.24 -8.69
C THR A 2 11.70 -5.88 -7.72
N THR A 3 12.45 -5.09 -6.95
CA THR A 3 13.48 -5.61 -6.01
C THR A 3 12.88 -6.28 -4.77
N ALA A 4 11.57 -6.20 -4.57
CA ALA A 4 10.90 -6.85 -3.45
C ALA A 4 10.72 -8.36 -3.71
N ASP A 5 11.18 -9.17 -2.75
CA ASP A 5 11.09 -10.64 -2.82
C ASP A 5 9.64 -11.17 -2.74
N SER A 6 8.73 -10.40 -2.13
CA SER A 6 7.35 -10.85 -1.91
C SER A 6 6.36 -9.72 -1.60
N ASP A 7 5.10 -9.89 -2.04
CA ASP A 7 3.96 -9.04 -1.64
C ASP A 7 3.43 -9.37 -0.23
N LYS A 8 4.04 -10.32 0.49
CA LYS A 8 3.53 -10.81 1.76
C LYS A 8 3.42 -9.70 2.82
N ALA A 9 4.43 -8.83 2.92
CA ALA A 9 4.43 -7.73 3.88
C ALA A 9 3.28 -6.74 3.59
N PHE A 10 3.12 -6.36 2.32
CA PHE A 10 2.03 -5.50 1.85
C PHE A 10 0.65 -6.08 2.19
N LYS A 11 0.40 -7.34 1.84
CA LYS A 11 -0.88 -8.01 2.15
C LYS A 11 -1.16 -8.07 3.66
N GLN A 12 -0.15 -8.35 4.46
CA GLN A 12 -0.31 -8.36 5.92
C GLN A 12 -0.63 -6.97 6.48
N ALA A 13 0.02 -5.92 5.98
CA ALA A 13 -0.24 -4.55 6.39
C ALA A 13 -1.67 -4.11 6.04
N GLU A 14 -2.11 -4.38 4.81
CA GLU A 14 -3.47 -4.05 4.34
C GLU A 14 -4.55 -4.82 5.12
N HIS A 15 -4.38 -6.11 5.39
CA HIS A 15 -5.33 -6.85 6.24
C HIS A 15 -5.33 -6.40 7.72
N ARG A 16 -4.21 -5.88 8.23
CA ARG A 16 -4.20 -5.24 9.56
C ARG A 16 -4.96 -3.92 9.53
N ARG A 17 -4.81 -3.13 8.47
CA ARG A 17 -5.52 -1.87 8.28
C ARG A 17 -7.03 -2.07 8.16
N GLU A 18 -7.45 -3.05 7.36
CA GLU A 18 -8.85 -3.46 7.21
C GLU A 18 -9.46 -3.82 8.58
N ARG A 19 -8.83 -4.72 9.33
CA ARG A 19 -9.32 -5.12 10.66
C ARG A 19 -9.41 -3.95 11.64
N ARG A 20 -8.44 -3.03 11.62
CA ARG A 20 -8.49 -1.82 12.48
C ARG A 20 -9.65 -0.91 12.10
N ALA A 21 -9.88 -0.70 10.80
CA ALA A 21 -10.97 0.14 10.32
C ALA A 21 -12.34 -0.46 10.64
N VAL A 22 -12.51 -1.77 10.43
CA VAL A 22 -13.74 -2.49 10.82
C VAL A 22 -13.98 -2.40 12.32
N LYS A 23 -12.94 -2.64 13.14
CA LYS A 23 -13.06 -2.55 14.60
C LYS A 23 -13.47 -1.14 15.06
N ALA A 24 -12.84 -0.10 14.51
CA ALA A 24 -13.17 1.28 14.86
C ALA A 24 -14.62 1.62 14.49
N ARG A 25 -15.10 1.19 13.32
CA ARG A 25 -16.49 1.45 12.92
C ARG A 25 -17.52 0.68 13.72
N LEU A 26 -17.23 -0.56 14.06
CA LEU A 26 -18.08 -1.37 14.93
C LEU A 26 -18.19 -0.77 16.34
N GLU A 27 -17.16 -0.07 16.82
CA GLU A 27 -17.20 0.67 18.09
C GLU A 27 -18.16 1.88 18.05
N PHE A 28 -18.36 2.48 16.88
CA PHE A 28 -19.27 3.61 16.66
C PHE A 28 -20.59 3.22 15.99
N ASP A 29 -20.89 1.91 15.89
CA ASP A 29 -22.08 1.36 15.20
C ASP A 29 -22.23 1.86 13.74
N GLU A 30 -21.10 2.10 13.06
CA GLU A 30 -21.03 2.53 11.67
C GLU A 30 -20.87 1.34 10.70
N GLU A 31 -21.34 1.53 9.48
CA GLU A 31 -21.18 0.56 8.38
C GLU A 31 -19.69 0.34 8.02
N PRO A 32 -19.20 -0.91 7.96
CA PRO A 32 -17.82 -1.20 7.61
C PRO A 32 -17.43 -0.61 6.24
N LEU A 33 -16.15 -0.26 6.10
CA LEU A 33 -15.64 0.23 4.81
C LEU A 33 -15.74 -0.87 3.73
N PRO A 34 -16.03 -0.49 2.47
CA PRO A 34 -16.05 -1.44 1.38
C PRO A 34 -14.66 -2.06 1.20
N THR A 35 -14.60 -3.36 0.89
CA THR A 35 -13.33 -4.10 0.71
C THR A 35 -12.41 -3.48 -0.34
N ARG A 36 -12.97 -2.79 -1.34
CA ARG A 36 -12.23 -2.03 -2.36
C ARG A 36 -11.43 -0.85 -1.82
N ALA A 37 -11.69 -0.42 -0.57
CA ALA A 37 -10.92 0.63 0.09
C ALA A 37 -9.52 0.16 0.52
N PHE A 38 -9.26 -1.15 0.50
CA PHE A 38 -8.00 -1.77 0.91
C PHE A 38 -7.33 -2.50 -0.26
N GLY A 39 -6.03 -2.74 -0.14
CA GLY A 39 -5.28 -3.59 -1.08
C GLY A 39 -4.96 -2.94 -2.43
N ASN A 40 -4.71 -1.63 -2.47
CA ASN A 40 -4.29 -0.93 -3.69
C ASN A 40 -2.99 -1.55 -4.27
N PRO A 41 -3.03 -2.27 -5.41
CA PRO A 41 -1.86 -2.98 -5.92
C PRO A 41 -0.68 -2.07 -6.28
N TRP A 42 -0.97 -0.82 -6.66
CA TRP A 42 0.03 0.19 -7.00
C TRP A 42 0.78 0.78 -5.81
N ALA A 43 0.34 0.43 -4.59
CA ALA A 43 1.02 0.77 -3.35
C ALA A 43 1.88 -0.39 -2.82
N SER A 44 1.92 -1.54 -3.53
CA SER A 44 2.79 -2.64 -3.13
C SER A 44 4.26 -2.29 -3.32
N GLU A 45 5.12 -2.83 -2.48
CA GLU A 45 6.59 -2.78 -2.65
C GLU A 45 7.02 -3.42 -3.98
N LYS A 46 6.21 -4.36 -4.49
CA LYS A 46 6.39 -4.97 -5.81
C LYS A 46 5.80 -4.14 -6.96
N ASP A 47 5.35 -2.91 -6.72
CA ASP A 47 5.03 -2.00 -7.82
C ASP A 47 6.31 -1.56 -8.55
N GLY A 48 7.47 -1.68 -7.89
CA GLY A 48 8.78 -1.39 -8.48
C GLY A 48 9.11 0.10 -8.56
N LYS A 49 8.24 0.97 -8.02
CA LYS A 49 8.53 2.39 -7.80
C LYS A 49 9.57 2.52 -6.69
N GLN A 50 10.63 3.26 -6.99
CA GLN A 50 11.69 3.58 -6.04
C GLN A 50 11.92 5.08 -6.06
N TRP A 51 12.08 5.67 -4.88
CA TRP A 51 12.56 7.05 -4.78
C TRP A 51 14.06 7.06 -5.05
N LEU A 52 14.48 7.86 -6.03
CA LEU A 52 15.89 8.09 -6.31
C LEU A 52 16.37 9.24 -5.42
N THR A 53 17.20 8.94 -4.41
CA THR A 53 17.78 9.96 -3.52
C THR A 53 18.75 10.88 -4.27
N GLU A 54 19.47 10.32 -5.24
CA GLU A 54 20.37 11.05 -6.15
C GLU A 54 19.95 10.78 -7.60
N PRO A 55 18.97 11.53 -8.11
CA PRO A 55 18.48 11.33 -9.46
C PRO A 55 19.54 11.78 -10.48
N SER A 56 19.88 10.91 -11.42
CA SER A 56 20.80 11.27 -12.50
C SER A 56 20.22 12.43 -13.34
N PRO A 57 21.02 13.46 -13.68
CA PRO A 57 20.60 14.56 -14.57
C PRO A 57 20.08 14.08 -15.94
N LYS A 58 20.44 12.86 -16.35
CA LYS A 58 19.97 12.24 -17.60
C LYS A 58 18.54 11.68 -17.49
N LEU A 59 18.13 11.29 -16.28
CA LEU A 59 16.77 10.81 -15.98
C LEU A 59 15.82 11.98 -15.71
N MET A 60 16.35 13.10 -15.21
CA MET A 60 15.63 14.36 -15.07
C MET A 60 15.76 15.16 -16.37
N ARG A 61 14.88 14.91 -17.34
CA ARG A 61 14.75 15.85 -18.48
C ARG A 61 14.23 17.20 -17.97
N LYS A 62 14.77 18.28 -18.50
CA LYS A 62 14.21 19.64 -18.40
C LYS A 62 12.85 19.68 -19.08
#